data_AF-A0A534CKV2-F1
#
_entry.id   AF-A0A534CKV2-F1
#
_cell.length_a   1.000
_cell.length_b   1.000
_cell.length_c   1.000
_cell.angle_alpha   90.00
_cell.angle_beta   90.00
_cell.angle_gamma   90.00
#
_symmetry.space_group_name_H-M   'P 1'
#
loop_
_entity.id
_entity.type
_entity.pdbx_description
1 polymer ?
#
loop_
_entity_poly.entity_id
_entity_poly.type
_entity_poly.pdbx_seq_one_letter_code
_entity_poly.pdbx_strand_id
1 'polypeptide(L)'
;MTEMVERMNANRAQVASYVTASALGTGDTQPADCTGIAVGPNRDQCEWSNSLKGAGEQSAAATSTGGMQSARGCIAQIQAQNPALGSCLPGIYRVSVAWQGMHKTAAPAAGLACGQGSYGDEKYRRVIAATVTVGTTSCF
;
A
#
# COMPACT_ATOMS: atom_id res chain seq x y z
N MET A 1 1.68 7.52 2.06
CA MET A 1 2.49 6.35 2.49
C MET A 1 2.82 6.40 3.98
N THR A 2 3.33 7.52 4.51
CA THR A 2 3.69 7.63 5.94
C THR A 2 2.56 7.20 6.87
N GLU A 3 1.35 7.71 6.64
CA GLU A 3 0.18 7.36 7.45
C GLU A 3 -0.20 5.86 7.37
N MET A 4 -0.04 5.21 6.21
CA MET A 4 -0.22 3.75 6.08
C MET A 4 0.78 2.98 6.96
N VAL A 5 2.05 3.38 6.92
CA VAL A 5 3.13 2.78 7.72
C VAL A 5 2.88 2.98 9.21
N GLU A 6 2.47 4.18 9.62
CA GLU A 6 2.20 4.53 11.02
C GLU A 6 1.02 3.72 11.58
N ARG A 7 -0.09 3.61 10.84
CA ARG A 7 -1.25 2.81 11.28
C ARG A 7 -0.94 1.32 11.35
N MET A 8 -0.17 0.78 10.42
CA MET A 8 0.31 -0.61 10.52
C MET A 8 1.19 -0.82 11.76
N ASN A 9 2.07 0.15 12.08
CA ASN A 9 2.91 0.11 13.27
C ASN A 9 2.12 0.29 14.58
N ALA A 10 1.01 1.04 14.54
CA ALA A 10 0.12 1.21 15.68
C ALA A 10 -0.73 -0.05 15.91
N ASN A 11 -1.18 -0.70 14.83
CA ASN A 11 -2.04 -1.88 14.88
C ASN A 11 -1.28 -3.20 14.62
N ARG A 12 -0.19 -3.41 15.36
CA ARG A 12 0.70 -4.58 15.17
C ARG A 12 -0.01 -5.93 15.32
N ALA A 13 -1.00 -6.01 16.20
CA ALA A 13 -1.76 -7.23 16.43
C ALA A 13 -2.58 -7.68 15.22
N GLN A 14 -2.92 -6.76 14.31
CA GLN A 14 -3.69 -7.03 13.09
C GLN A 14 -2.89 -6.73 11.82
N VAL A 15 -1.57 -6.57 11.92
CA VAL A 15 -0.71 -6.15 10.79
C VAL A 15 -0.86 -7.07 9.56
N ALA A 16 -1.07 -8.36 9.79
CA ALA A 16 -1.27 -9.36 8.73
C ALA A 16 -2.56 -9.12 7.94
N SER A 17 -3.61 -8.57 8.56
CA SER A 17 -4.88 -8.25 7.92
C SER A 17 -4.80 -7.05 6.98
N TYR A 18 -3.68 -6.32 6.98
CA TYR A 18 -3.43 -5.24 6.03
C TYR A 18 -2.88 -5.74 4.69
N VAL A 19 -2.47 -7.01 4.58
CA VAL A 19 -1.95 -7.59 3.34
C VAL A 19 -3.04 -7.53 2.26
N THR A 20 -2.68 -6.94 1.12
CA THR A 20 -3.64 -6.69 0.03
C THR A 20 -3.57 -7.80 -1.00
N ALA A 21 -4.71 -8.43 -1.32
CA ALA A 21 -4.83 -9.36 -2.45
C ALA A 21 -4.86 -8.63 -3.80
N SER A 22 -5.47 -7.45 -3.83
CA SER A 22 -5.52 -6.53 -4.98
C SER A 22 -5.10 -5.13 -4.53
N ALA A 23 -4.55 -4.33 -5.46
CA ALA A 23 -4.13 -2.97 -5.13
C ALA A 23 -5.31 -2.10 -4.68
N LEU A 24 -5.11 -1.29 -3.65
CA LEU A 24 -6.01 -0.24 -3.19
C LEU A 24 -5.86 1.00 -4.07
N GLY A 25 -6.89 1.83 -4.15
CA GLY A 25 -6.90 3.08 -4.90
C GLY A 25 -7.56 2.90 -6.26
N THR A 26 -6.93 3.42 -7.31
CA THR A 26 -7.55 3.49 -8.65
C THR A 26 -8.00 2.11 -9.15
N GLY A 27 -9.27 1.96 -9.53
CA GLY A 27 -9.81 0.71 -10.06
C GLY A 27 -10.05 -0.40 -9.03
N ASP A 28 -9.97 -0.09 -7.73
CA ASP A 28 -10.48 -0.98 -6.68
C ASP A 28 -11.99 -0.80 -6.46
N THR A 29 -12.55 -1.59 -5.55
CA THR A 29 -13.99 -1.58 -5.19
C THR A 29 -14.25 -1.02 -3.79
N GLN A 30 -13.31 -0.28 -3.20
CA GLN A 30 -13.50 0.33 -1.88
C GLN A 30 -14.56 1.44 -1.95
N PRO A 31 -15.45 1.56 -0.95
CA PRO A 31 -16.49 2.57 -0.95
C PRO A 31 -15.90 3.98 -0.77
N ALA A 32 -16.58 4.98 -1.34
CA ALA A 32 -16.19 6.39 -1.20
C ALA A 32 -16.40 6.91 0.24
N ASP A 33 -17.38 6.35 0.95
CA ASP A 33 -17.62 6.61 2.36
C ASP A 33 -17.20 5.40 3.19
N CYS A 34 -16.21 5.60 4.05
CA CYS A 34 -15.73 4.55 4.92
C CYS A 34 -16.49 4.52 6.26
N THR A 35 -17.33 5.51 6.58
CA THR A 35 -17.91 5.74 7.93
C THR A 35 -18.68 4.56 8.52
N GLY A 36 -19.33 3.75 7.67
CA GLY A 36 -20.04 2.53 8.06
C GLY A 36 -19.15 1.31 8.34
N ILE A 37 -17.84 1.36 8.09
CA ILE A 37 -16.91 0.24 8.31
C ILE A 37 -16.33 0.31 9.71
N ALA A 38 -16.41 -0.77 10.49
CA ALA A 38 -15.81 -0.82 11.84
C ALA A 38 -14.32 -0.47 11.84
N VAL A 39 -13.87 0.22 12.90
CA VAL A 39 -12.46 0.64 13.06
C VAL A 39 -11.55 -0.58 13.02
N GLY A 40 -10.48 -0.50 12.22
CA GLY A 40 -9.53 -1.59 12.01
C GLY A 40 -9.08 -1.69 10.55
N PRO A 41 -8.41 -2.80 10.17
CA PRO A 41 -7.73 -2.91 8.88
C PRO A 41 -8.61 -2.60 7.66
N ASN A 42 -9.88 -3.01 7.66
CA ASN A 42 -10.79 -2.76 6.54
C ASN A 42 -11.14 -1.28 6.38
N ARG A 43 -11.36 -0.58 7.50
CA ARG A 43 -11.63 0.86 7.52
C ARG A 43 -10.41 1.65 7.04
N ASP A 44 -9.24 1.26 7.54
CA ASP A 44 -7.96 1.82 7.12
C ASP A 44 -7.71 1.65 5.62
N GLN A 45 -7.91 0.45 5.08
CA GLN A 45 -7.74 0.17 3.64
C GLN A 45 -8.71 0.99 2.78
N CYS A 46 -9.95 1.20 3.24
CA CYS A 46 -10.91 2.07 2.58
C CYS A 46 -10.42 3.53 2.56
N GLU A 47 -9.99 4.05 3.70
CA GLU A 47 -9.50 5.43 3.82
C GLU A 47 -8.24 5.65 2.97
N TRP A 48 -7.33 4.67 2.94
CA TRP A 48 -6.14 4.72 2.09
C TRP A 48 -6.48 4.65 0.61
N SER A 49 -7.45 3.83 0.22
CA SER A 49 -7.95 3.80 -1.16
C SER A 49 -8.47 5.18 -1.59
N ASN A 50 -9.30 5.81 -0.75
CA ASN A 50 -9.85 7.12 -1.04
C ASN A 50 -8.76 8.20 -1.07
N SER A 51 -7.77 8.12 -0.19
CA SER A 51 -6.59 8.99 -0.22
C SER A 51 -5.75 8.82 -1.50
N LEU A 52 -5.54 7.58 -1.95
CA LEU A 52 -4.79 7.28 -3.19
C LEU A 52 -5.53 7.76 -4.44
N LYS A 53 -6.86 7.59 -4.49
CA LYS A 53 -7.72 8.16 -5.55
C LYS A 53 -7.66 9.69 -5.51
N GLY A 54 -7.85 10.28 -4.33
CA GLY A 54 -7.85 11.73 -4.11
C GLY A 54 -6.50 12.40 -4.38
N ALA A 55 -5.39 11.70 -4.19
CA ALA A 55 -4.05 12.18 -4.53
C ALA A 55 -3.84 12.41 -6.04
N GLY A 56 -4.73 11.90 -6.89
CA GLY A 56 -4.79 12.16 -8.33
C GLY A 56 -5.80 13.24 -8.75
N GLU A 57 -6.76 13.59 -7.89
CA GLU A 57 -8.00 14.32 -8.23
C GLU A 57 -8.00 15.82 -7.86
N GLN A 58 -6.90 16.39 -7.36
CA GLN A 58 -6.81 17.85 -7.19
C GLN A 58 -6.54 18.57 -8.51
N SER A 59 -7.51 18.52 -9.42
CA SER A 59 -8.00 19.66 -10.21
C SER A 59 -9.13 19.19 -11.14
N ALA A 60 -10.28 19.87 -11.07
CA ALA A 60 -11.44 19.71 -11.96
C ALA A 60 -11.18 20.08 -13.44
N ALA A 61 -9.93 20.31 -13.81
CA ALA A 61 -9.44 20.38 -15.17
C ALA A 61 -8.31 19.37 -15.25
N ALA A 62 -8.37 18.43 -16.22
CA ALA A 62 -7.54 17.24 -16.44
C ALA A 62 -6.01 17.48 -16.52
N THR A 63 -5.47 18.10 -15.49
CA THR A 63 -4.12 18.58 -15.31
C THR A 63 -3.82 18.31 -13.85
N SER A 64 -3.45 17.07 -13.53
CA SER A 64 -2.81 16.81 -12.25
C SER A 64 -1.57 17.68 -12.19
N THR A 65 -1.60 18.75 -11.39
CA THR A 65 -0.54 19.77 -11.26
C THR A 65 0.71 19.27 -10.50
N GLY A 66 0.94 17.96 -10.51
CA GLY A 66 2.02 17.27 -9.77
C GLY A 66 1.55 16.10 -8.89
N GLY A 67 0.25 15.79 -8.88
CA GLY A 67 -0.33 14.67 -8.11
C GLY A 67 0.02 13.29 -8.67
N MET A 68 -0.17 12.24 -7.84
CA MET A 68 0.03 10.85 -8.25
C MET A 68 -1.13 10.39 -9.15
N GLN A 69 -0.96 10.44 -10.47
CA GLN A 69 -1.98 9.98 -11.41
C GLN A 69 -2.25 8.48 -11.29
N SER A 70 -3.52 8.12 -11.20
CA SER A 70 -3.99 6.74 -11.12
C SER A 70 -3.28 5.93 -10.02
N ALA A 71 -3.08 6.52 -8.83
CA ALA A 71 -2.30 5.91 -7.77
C ALA A 71 -2.93 4.60 -7.25
N ARG A 72 -2.05 3.65 -6.90
CA ARG A 72 -2.36 2.31 -6.42
C ARG A 72 -1.46 1.94 -5.25
N GLY A 73 -2.02 1.42 -4.17
CA GLY A 73 -1.31 1.00 -2.97
C GLY A 73 -1.37 -0.52 -2.79
N CYS A 74 -0.25 -1.13 -2.39
CA CYS A 74 -0.17 -2.56 -2.10
C CYS A 74 0.60 -2.80 -0.83
N ILE A 75 0.21 -3.84 -0.09
CA ILE A 75 0.89 -4.29 1.12
C ILE A 75 1.17 -5.78 0.93
N ALA A 76 2.45 -6.12 0.84
CA ALA A 76 2.91 -7.49 0.66
C ALA A 76 3.54 -7.99 1.96
N GLN A 77 3.21 -9.22 2.36
CA GLN A 77 3.94 -9.92 3.40
C GLN A 77 5.25 -10.47 2.80
N ILE A 78 6.38 -10.01 3.33
CA ILE A 78 7.71 -10.49 2.94
C ILE A 78 8.16 -11.62 3.86
N GLN A 79 7.79 -11.53 5.13
CA GLN A 79 8.05 -12.56 6.13
C GLN A 79 6.87 -12.65 7.10
N ALA A 80 6.37 -13.86 7.31
CA ALA A 80 5.38 -14.11 8.33
C ALA A 80 6.01 -14.07 9.72
N GLN A 81 5.26 -13.54 10.68
CA GLN A 81 5.68 -13.57 12.08
C GLN A 81 5.68 -15.03 12.57
N ASN A 82 6.77 -15.45 13.21
CA ASN A 82 6.86 -16.76 13.86
C ASN A 82 7.28 -16.59 15.32
N PRO A 83 6.36 -16.79 16.29
CA PRO A 83 6.69 -16.71 17.71
C PRO A 83 7.25 -18.03 18.27
N ALA A 84 7.39 -19.10 17.47
CA ALA A 84 7.82 -20.40 17.97
C ALA A 84 9.25 -20.38 18.54
N LEU A 85 9.43 -21.09 19.65
CA LEU A 85 10.73 -21.37 20.26
C LEU A 85 11.71 -21.95 19.24
N GLY A 86 12.91 -21.35 19.15
CA GLY A 86 13.93 -21.74 18.18
C GLY A 86 13.75 -21.19 16.75
N SER A 87 12.63 -20.53 16.46
CA SER A 87 12.35 -19.90 15.15
C SER A 87 11.64 -18.55 15.33
N CYS A 88 12.15 -17.74 16.27
CA CYS A 88 11.66 -16.40 16.56
C CYS A 88 11.94 -15.46 15.38
N LEU A 89 10.93 -15.22 14.54
CA LEU A 89 11.04 -14.36 13.36
C LEU A 89 10.02 -13.21 13.43
N PRO A 90 10.45 -11.95 13.17
CA PRO A 90 9.52 -10.83 13.09
C PRO A 90 8.65 -10.92 11.84
N GLY A 91 7.46 -10.34 11.89
CA GLY A 91 6.66 -10.09 10.69
C GLY A 91 7.28 -8.94 9.88
N ILE A 92 7.55 -9.15 8.60
CA ILE A 92 8.08 -8.12 7.71
C ILE A 92 7.08 -7.90 6.58
N TYR A 93 6.63 -6.68 6.42
CA TYR A 93 5.67 -6.26 5.41
C TYR A 93 6.26 -5.14 4.58
N ARG A 94 5.97 -5.12 3.29
CA ARG A 94 6.35 -4.05 2.38
C ARG A 94 5.10 -3.32 1.93
N VAL A 95 5.02 -2.05 2.28
CA VAL A 95 4.04 -1.11 1.77
C VAL A 95 4.61 -0.49 0.51
N SER A 96 3.84 -0.46 -0.57
CA SER A 96 4.26 0.12 -1.84
C SER A 96 3.15 0.97 -2.42
N VAL A 97 3.51 2.11 -3.01
CA VAL A 97 2.57 2.96 -3.76
C VAL A 97 3.13 3.15 -5.15
N ALA A 98 2.30 2.84 -6.14
CA ALA A 98 2.59 2.96 -7.56
C ALA A 98 1.70 4.00 -8.23
N TRP A 99 2.20 4.76 -9.19
CA TRP A 99 1.43 5.72 -9.96
C TRP A 99 2.02 5.93 -11.35
N GLN A 100 1.26 6.57 -12.23
CA GLN A 100 1.69 6.92 -13.58
C GLN A 100 2.54 8.19 -13.57
N GLY A 101 3.77 8.09 -14.05
CA GLY A 101 4.62 9.24 -14.35
C GLY A 101 4.31 9.86 -15.70
N MET A 102 4.62 11.14 -15.86
CA MET A 102 4.41 11.89 -17.11
C MET A 102 5.41 11.52 -18.23
N HIS A 103 6.59 11.03 -17.86
CA HIS A 103 7.65 10.66 -18.79
C HIS A 103 8.19 9.26 -18.49
N LYS A 104 8.72 8.61 -19.54
CA LYS A 104 9.41 7.30 -19.43
C LYS A 104 10.75 7.46 -18.73
N THR A 105 11.08 6.53 -17.84
CA THR A 105 12.43 6.39 -17.25
C THR A 105 12.84 4.91 -17.20
N ALA A 106 13.53 4.46 -16.14
CA ALA A 106 13.69 3.06 -15.81
C ALA A 106 12.36 2.46 -15.29
N ALA A 107 12.11 1.21 -15.66
CA ALA A 107 11.04 0.41 -15.06
C ALA A 107 11.40 0.05 -13.60
N PRO A 108 10.42 -0.05 -12.69
CA PRO A 108 10.66 -0.50 -11.32
C PRO A 108 11.30 -1.90 -11.26
N ALA A 109 12.08 -2.15 -10.21
CA ALA A 109 12.68 -3.46 -9.98
C ALA A 109 11.60 -4.57 -9.89
N ALA A 110 11.92 -5.77 -10.37
CA ALA A 110 10.98 -6.90 -10.44
C ALA A 110 10.32 -7.27 -9.09
N GLY A 111 10.99 -6.97 -7.97
CA GLY A 111 10.44 -7.15 -6.63
C GLY A 111 9.27 -6.22 -6.29
N LEU A 112 9.05 -5.13 -7.03
CA LEU A 112 8.00 -4.12 -6.80
C LEU A 112 6.81 -4.34 -7.75
N ALA A 113 6.00 -5.36 -7.47
CA ALA A 113 4.88 -5.75 -8.32
C ALA A 113 3.65 -4.81 -8.26
N CYS A 114 3.61 -3.85 -7.33
CA CYS A 114 2.44 -2.98 -7.17
C CYS A 114 2.15 -2.16 -8.43
N GLY A 115 0.93 -2.26 -8.97
CA GLY A 115 0.51 -1.56 -10.19
C GLY A 115 1.19 -2.01 -11.48
N GLN A 116 1.85 -3.18 -11.49
CA GLN A 116 2.45 -3.74 -12.71
C GLN A 116 1.40 -3.95 -13.80
N GLY A 117 1.73 -3.61 -15.03
CA GLY A 117 0.85 -3.68 -16.19
C GLY A 117 -0.27 -2.64 -16.21
N SER A 118 -0.38 -1.78 -15.19
CA SER A 118 -1.52 -0.87 -15.04
C SER A 118 -1.32 0.50 -15.73
N TYR A 119 -0.15 0.77 -16.30
CA TYR A 119 0.24 2.10 -16.83
C TYR A 119 0.80 2.04 -18.26
N GLY A 120 0.46 0.99 -19.02
CA GLY A 120 1.01 0.76 -20.36
C GLY A 120 2.48 0.35 -20.30
N ASP A 121 3.37 1.15 -20.90
CA ASP A 121 4.82 0.90 -20.83
C ASP A 121 5.30 1.04 -19.38
N GLU A 122 5.93 -0.02 -18.86
CA GLU A 122 6.45 -0.09 -17.49
C GLU A 122 7.40 1.05 -17.12
N LYS A 123 8.01 1.71 -18.11
CA LYS A 123 8.86 2.89 -17.90
C LYS A 123 8.09 4.13 -17.42
N TYR A 124 6.76 4.14 -17.54
CA TYR A 124 5.91 5.16 -16.92
C TYR A 124 5.62 4.90 -15.44
N ARG A 125 5.76 3.64 -14.98
CA ARG A 125 5.40 3.28 -13.61
C ARG A 125 6.41 3.81 -12.61
N ARG A 126 5.94 4.60 -11.66
CA ARG A 126 6.69 5.03 -10.47
C ARG A 126 6.28 4.16 -9.31
N VAL A 127 7.23 3.76 -8.48
CA VAL A 127 6.94 3.02 -7.25
C VAL A 127 7.84 3.54 -6.13
N ILE A 128 7.23 3.88 -5.01
CA ILE A 128 7.92 4.01 -3.73
C ILE A 128 7.53 2.84 -2.84
N ALA A 129 8.45 2.42 -1.96
CA ALA A 129 8.18 1.37 -0.99
C ALA A 129 8.80 1.69 0.37
N ALA A 130 8.14 1.22 1.42
CA ALA A 130 8.62 1.25 2.80
C ALA A 130 8.39 -0.13 3.44
N THR A 131 9.24 -0.46 4.40
CA THR A 131 9.17 -1.72 5.14
C THR A 131 8.62 -1.47 6.53
N VAL A 132 7.65 -2.29 6.94
CA VAL A 132 7.09 -2.35 8.29
C VAL A 132 7.55 -3.64 8.94
N THR A 133 8.23 -3.54 10.08
CA THR A 133 8.72 -4.70 10.84
C THR A 133 7.99 -4.77 12.16
N VAL A 134 7.34 -5.90 12.43
CA VAL A 134 6.62 -6.17 13.67
C VAL A 134 7.36 -7.26 14.44
N GLY A 135 7.91 -6.88 15.59
CA GLY A 135 8.57 -7.81 16.49
C GLY A 135 7.59 -8.77 17.17
N THR A 136 8.08 -9.97 17.47
CA THR A 136 7.39 -10.99 18.28
C THR A 136 7.56 -10.69 19.76
N THR A 137 6.47 -10.72 20.53
CA THR A 137 6.49 -10.45 21.98
C THR A 137 6.62 -11.71 22.85
N SER A 138 6.63 -12.90 22.26
CA SER A 138 6.53 -14.17 23.00
C SER A 138 7.53 -15.22 22.50
N CYS A 139 8.81 -14.86 22.40
CA CYS A 139 9.87 -15.81 22.01
C CYS A 139 10.48 -16.50 23.23
N PHE A 140 9.65 -17.20 24.00
CA PHE A 140 10.02 -17.92 25.21
C PHE A 140 9.39 -19.31 25.26
#